data_AF-A0A7Z9RYI6-F1
#
_entry.id   AF-A0A7Z9RYI6-F1
#
_cell.length_a   1.000
_cell.length_b   1.000
_cell.length_c   1.000
_cell.angle_alpha   90.00
_cell.angle_beta   90.00
_cell.angle_gamma   90.00
#
_symmetry.space_group_name_H-M   'P 1'
#
loop_
_entity.id
_entity.type
_entity.pdbx_description
1 polymer ?
#
loop_
_entity_poly.entity_id
_entity_poly.type
_entity_poly.pdbx_seq_one_letter_code
_entity_poly.pdbx_strand_id
1 'polypeptide(L)'
;MGESEDIFHHPGNIWNEITEGCAPRISVVYCLLDRGGLTRSGGSCEDGKRSMVGPGGLAADLLVPGGFPAAFLSATATLSTGNDFFTSRFLWFLLGSFLCGSIPFSWLIARARGIDLLRQGSGNPGATNLSRVAGRKFGTLGLSLDVTKGAVPVLICQQMGVDAVQSLLVGSLAVLGHCFSPFLRGRGGKGVATTGGVLLVLEPWIAALMLLAWGVGRKLTGSVGMASVGAAVTGVLISTPLLLGTDQVERWLRTADVNGTSGKILGAVLLVLSSLVIYRHQSNILEYCQRCREGSPR
;
A
#
# COMPACT_ATOMS: atom_id res chain seq x y z
N MET A 1 33.91 -30.43 17.94
CA MET A 1 34.55 -29.11 18.19
C MET A 1 34.81 -28.49 16.83
N GLY A 2 34.20 -27.33 16.59
CA GLY A 2 34.13 -26.67 15.29
C GLY A 2 32.91 -25.75 15.29
N GLU A 3 33.02 -24.66 16.05
CA GLU A 3 32.00 -23.66 16.27
C GLU A 3 31.66 -22.95 14.96
N SER A 4 30.36 -22.85 14.66
CA SER A 4 29.83 -21.96 13.63
C SER A 4 29.73 -20.56 14.21
N GLU A 5 30.62 -19.66 13.82
CA GLU A 5 30.50 -18.24 14.14
C GLU A 5 29.26 -17.66 13.43
N ASP A 6 28.30 -17.25 14.25
CA ASP A 6 27.16 -16.47 13.86
C ASP A 6 27.59 -15.08 13.37
N ILE A 7 27.42 -14.81 12.08
CA ILE A 7 27.54 -13.45 11.53
C ILE A 7 26.19 -12.74 11.76
N PHE A 8 25.98 -12.29 12.99
CA PHE A 8 24.93 -11.33 13.35
C PHE A 8 25.40 -9.92 12.98
N HIS A 9 24.89 -9.37 11.88
CA HIS A 9 24.89 -7.92 11.68
C HIS A 9 23.73 -7.30 12.46
N HIS A 10 24.05 -6.63 13.56
CA HIS A 10 23.14 -5.72 14.28
C HIS A 10 22.61 -4.63 13.34
N PRO A 11 21.33 -4.22 13.44
CA PRO A 11 20.80 -3.07 12.72
C PRO A 11 21.23 -1.78 13.43
N GLY A 12 22.49 -1.40 13.28
CA GLY A 12 23.00 -0.10 13.70
C GLY A 12 22.78 0.93 12.59
N ASN A 13 21.90 1.91 12.82
CA ASN A 13 21.82 3.22 12.14
C ASN A 13 22.10 3.30 10.63
N ILE A 14 21.41 2.46 9.84
CA ILE A 14 21.32 2.56 8.36
C ILE A 14 20.89 3.97 7.90
N TRP A 15 20.10 4.68 8.70
CA TRP A 15 19.61 6.02 8.34
C TRP A 15 20.71 7.10 8.30
N ASN A 16 21.75 6.98 9.13
CA ASN A 16 22.85 7.96 9.13
C ASN A 16 23.70 7.82 7.85
N GLU A 17 23.89 6.60 7.35
CA GLU A 17 24.58 6.37 6.07
C GLU A 17 23.79 6.88 4.85
N ILE A 18 22.45 6.87 4.93
CA ILE A 18 21.56 7.40 3.89
C ILE A 18 21.65 8.93 3.81
N THR A 19 21.71 9.62 4.95
CA THR A 19 21.73 11.09 5.02
C THR A 19 23.08 11.69 4.62
N GLU A 20 24.19 11.06 4.98
CA GLU A 20 25.53 11.59 4.67
C GLU A 20 25.94 11.36 3.20
N GLY A 21 25.39 10.35 2.54
CA GLY A 21 25.78 9.95 1.18
C GLY A 21 25.07 10.66 0.02
N CYS A 22 23.94 11.35 0.25
CA CYS A 22 23.14 11.99 -0.82
C CYS A 22 23.41 13.49 -0.99
N ALA A 23 24.33 14.07 -0.20
CA ALA A 23 24.39 15.51 0.03
C ALA A 23 24.87 16.42 -1.13
N PRO A 24 25.65 16.03 -2.17
CA PRO A 24 26.14 17.06 -3.10
C PRO A 24 25.35 17.22 -4.41
N ARG A 25 24.18 16.57 -4.62
CA ARG A 25 23.39 16.78 -5.87
C ARG A 25 21.88 17.04 -5.73
N ILE A 26 21.37 17.23 -4.51
CA ILE A 26 19.96 17.63 -4.26
C ILE A 26 19.94 18.97 -3.50
N SER A 27 20.70 19.95 -3.96
CA SER A 27 20.77 21.30 -3.35
C SER A 27 20.07 22.38 -4.18
N VAL A 28 19.01 22.03 -4.93
CA VAL A 28 18.24 23.01 -5.72
C VAL A 28 16.78 23.15 -5.24
N VAL A 29 16.27 22.23 -4.41
CA VAL A 29 14.85 22.26 -4.00
C VAL A 29 14.62 22.91 -2.63
N TYR A 30 15.62 22.95 -1.75
CA TYR A 30 15.46 23.49 -0.39
C TYR A 30 15.73 24.99 -0.23
N CYS A 31 16.21 25.68 -1.26
CA CYS A 31 16.58 27.11 -1.17
C CYS A 31 15.46 28.08 -1.63
N LEU A 32 14.21 27.62 -1.72
CA LEU A 32 13.06 28.43 -2.16
C LEU A 32 11.95 28.59 -1.10
N LEU A 33 12.13 28.08 0.13
CA LEU A 33 11.10 28.17 1.18
C LEU A 33 11.46 29.04 2.38
N ASP A 34 12.55 29.83 2.30
CA ASP A 34 12.98 30.69 3.43
C ASP A 34 13.12 32.18 3.06
N ARG A 35 12.15 32.73 2.31
CA ARG A 35 11.99 34.18 2.19
C ARG A 35 10.53 34.59 2.09
N GLY A 36 9.98 35.10 3.19
CA GLY A 36 8.69 35.79 3.20
C GLY A 36 8.20 36.06 4.61
N GLY A 37 8.80 37.03 5.29
CA GLY A 37 8.37 37.47 6.61
C GLY A 37 7.18 38.45 6.59
N LEU A 38 6.84 38.86 7.82
CA LEU A 38 6.25 40.13 8.27
C LEU A 38 4.75 40.19 8.68
N THR A 39 4.60 40.36 10.01
CA THR A 39 3.89 41.44 10.76
C THR A 39 2.37 41.47 10.99
N ARG A 40 2.04 41.48 12.30
CA ARG A 40 1.17 42.38 13.12
C ARG A 40 -0.37 42.38 13.07
N SER A 41 -0.91 42.50 14.30
CA SER A 41 -2.15 43.21 14.74
C SER A 41 -3.47 42.50 14.43
N GLY A 42 -4.46 42.34 15.31
CA GLY A 42 -4.84 42.94 16.60
C GLY A 42 -6.39 42.89 16.65
N GLY A 43 -7.02 42.67 17.82
CA GLY A 43 -8.48 42.76 17.95
C GLY A 43 -9.10 41.89 19.04
N SER A 44 -9.45 42.52 20.17
CA SER A 44 -10.32 42.03 21.24
C SER A 44 -11.78 42.30 20.90
N CYS A 45 -12.73 41.47 21.38
CA CYS A 45 -14.06 41.91 21.85
C CYS A 45 -14.81 40.81 22.65
N GLU A 46 -14.98 41.14 23.93
CA GLU A 46 -15.98 40.84 24.98
C GLU A 46 -17.17 39.85 24.81
N ASP A 47 -17.34 39.06 25.88
CA ASP A 47 -18.50 38.78 26.74
C ASP A 47 -19.94 38.58 26.22
N GLY A 48 -20.56 37.49 26.72
CA GLY A 48 -22.01 37.27 26.65
C GLY A 48 -22.49 36.10 27.52
N LYS A 49 -22.73 36.36 28.81
CA LYS A 49 -23.40 35.46 29.78
C LYS A 49 -24.87 35.20 29.39
N ARG A 50 -25.36 33.96 29.57
CA ARG A 50 -26.50 33.60 30.45
C ARG A 50 -26.91 32.13 30.31
N SER A 51 -26.75 31.39 31.41
CA SER A 51 -27.45 30.14 31.69
C SER A 51 -28.58 30.46 32.68
N MET A 52 -29.80 30.03 32.39
CA MET A 52 -30.87 29.90 33.37
C MET A 52 -31.71 28.67 33.05
N VAL A 53 -31.71 27.76 34.04
CA VAL A 53 -32.53 26.55 34.13
C VAL A 53 -33.95 26.95 34.54
N GLY A 54 -34.95 26.30 33.93
CA GLY A 54 -36.34 26.26 34.41
C GLY A 54 -36.84 24.81 34.33
N PRO A 55 -37.43 24.24 35.41
CA PRO A 55 -37.85 22.85 35.47
C PRO A 55 -39.34 22.67 35.12
N GLY A 56 -39.73 21.49 34.63
CA GLY A 56 -41.12 21.05 34.73
C GLY A 56 -41.62 20.15 33.61
N GLY A 57 -41.73 18.85 33.90
CA GLY A 57 -42.97 18.11 33.65
C GLY A 57 -43.00 17.09 32.51
N LEU A 58 -43.23 15.84 32.95
CA LEU A 58 -43.88 14.70 32.25
C LEU A 58 -42.97 13.66 31.61
N ALA A 59 -42.34 12.87 32.49
CA ALA A 59 -41.99 11.48 32.22
C ALA A 59 -42.92 10.58 33.03
N ALA A 60 -43.87 9.94 32.36
CA ALA A 60 -44.50 8.68 32.78
C ALA A 60 -45.31 8.20 31.59
N ASP A 61 -44.75 7.30 30.78
CA ASP A 61 -45.41 6.03 30.44
C ASP A 61 -44.55 5.21 29.45
N LEU A 62 -44.55 3.90 29.68
CA LEU A 62 -43.83 2.81 28.98
C LEU A 62 -42.34 2.58 29.34
N LEU A 63 -42.13 2.16 30.59
CA LEU A 63 -40.93 1.42 31.02
C LEU A 63 -41.24 -0.09 31.10
N VAL A 64 -40.56 -0.89 30.28
CA VAL A 64 -40.41 -2.35 30.42
C VAL A 64 -39.24 -2.61 31.41
N PRO A 65 -39.20 -3.72 32.17
CA PRO A 65 -38.17 -3.92 33.20
C PRO A 65 -36.79 -4.02 32.54
N GLY A 66 -35.93 -3.03 32.77
CA GLY A 66 -34.59 -2.97 32.16
C GLY A 66 -34.15 -1.59 31.67
N GLY A 67 -35.00 -0.56 31.68
CA GLY A 67 -34.56 0.83 31.57
C GLY A 67 -34.17 1.34 30.16
N PHE A 68 -34.43 0.59 29.08
CA PHE A 68 -34.21 1.05 27.72
C PHE A 68 -35.53 1.39 27.00
N PRO A 69 -35.62 2.50 26.24
CA PRO A 69 -36.80 2.80 25.43
C PRO A 69 -37.07 1.70 24.40
N ALA A 70 -38.33 1.32 24.18
CA ALA A 70 -38.72 0.29 23.20
C ALA A 70 -38.20 0.57 21.76
N ALA A 71 -38.04 1.84 21.41
CA ALA A 71 -37.42 2.27 20.15
C ALA A 71 -35.94 1.86 20.01
N PHE A 72 -35.21 1.72 21.12
CA PHE A 72 -33.80 1.34 21.15
C PHE A 72 -33.60 -0.16 20.89
N LEU A 73 -34.53 -0.99 21.35
CA LEU A 73 -34.56 -2.43 21.06
C LEU A 73 -34.99 -2.72 19.62
N SER A 74 -35.92 -1.92 19.05
CA SER A 74 -36.29 -2.06 17.63
C SER A 74 -35.19 -1.58 16.69
N ALA A 75 -34.45 -0.52 17.04
CA ALA A 75 -33.32 -0.04 16.24
C ALA A 75 -32.14 -1.03 16.23
N THR A 76 -31.87 -1.71 17.36
CA THR A 76 -30.81 -2.72 17.46
C THR A 76 -31.21 -4.06 16.83
N ALA A 77 -32.47 -4.48 16.93
CA ALA A 77 -32.96 -5.69 16.27
C ALA A 77 -33.05 -5.58 14.74
N THR A 78 -33.28 -4.38 14.21
CA THR A 78 -33.32 -4.14 12.74
C THR A 78 -31.93 -3.91 12.13
N LEU A 79 -30.89 -3.67 12.95
CA LEU A 79 -29.51 -3.49 12.51
C LEU A 79 -28.67 -4.79 12.49
N SER A 80 -29.15 -5.90 13.10
CA SER A 80 -28.31 -7.08 13.39
C SER A 80 -28.62 -8.34 12.55
N THR A 81 -29.50 -8.28 11.54
CA THR A 81 -29.78 -9.48 10.72
C THR A 81 -29.41 -9.34 9.24
N GLY A 82 -29.27 -8.12 8.72
CA GLY A 82 -28.79 -7.86 7.34
C GLY A 82 -27.28 -7.62 7.23
N ASN A 83 -26.70 -6.84 8.15
CA ASN A 83 -25.30 -6.42 8.08
C ASN A 83 -24.31 -7.47 8.60
N ASP A 84 -24.70 -8.29 9.58
CA ASP A 84 -23.78 -9.27 10.20
C ASP A 84 -23.46 -10.45 9.26
N PHE A 85 -24.41 -10.82 8.38
CA PHE A 85 -24.19 -11.85 7.36
C PHE A 85 -23.27 -11.36 6.22
N PHE A 86 -23.43 -10.12 5.77
CA PHE A 86 -22.53 -9.53 4.77
C PHE A 86 -21.13 -9.30 5.34
N THR A 87 -21.05 -8.84 6.59
CA THR A 87 -19.79 -8.60 7.31
C THR A 87 -19.00 -9.89 7.54
N SER A 88 -19.66 -10.97 8.01
CA SER A 88 -18.99 -12.26 8.22
C SER A 88 -18.50 -12.91 6.92
N ARG A 89 -19.26 -12.81 5.83
CA ARG A 89 -18.80 -13.25 4.50
C ARG A 89 -17.64 -12.41 3.99
N PHE A 90 -17.65 -11.11 4.22
CA PHE A 90 -16.56 -10.22 3.83
C PHE A 90 -15.22 -10.56 4.52
N LEU A 91 -15.25 -10.97 5.79
CA LEU A 91 -14.05 -11.45 6.49
C LEU A 91 -13.43 -12.68 5.80
N TRP A 92 -14.25 -13.62 5.32
CA TRP A 92 -13.76 -14.75 4.54
C TRP A 92 -13.15 -14.33 3.20
N PHE A 93 -13.67 -13.29 2.55
CA PHE A 93 -13.06 -12.71 1.35
C PHE A 93 -11.71 -12.06 1.64
N LEU A 94 -11.59 -11.31 2.74
CA LEU A 94 -10.31 -10.71 3.16
C LEU A 94 -9.26 -11.79 3.43
N LEU A 95 -9.63 -12.84 4.16
CA LEU A 95 -8.76 -13.98 4.42
C LEU A 95 -8.39 -14.70 3.12
N GLY A 96 -9.36 -14.99 2.27
CA GLY A 96 -9.15 -15.62 0.97
C GLY A 96 -8.21 -14.81 0.07
N SER A 97 -8.35 -13.48 0.06
CA SER A 97 -7.47 -12.58 -0.67
C SER A 97 -6.04 -12.62 -0.15
N PHE A 98 -5.85 -12.57 1.17
CA PHE A 98 -4.53 -12.70 1.79
C PHE A 98 -3.88 -14.05 1.47
N LEU A 99 -4.62 -15.15 1.54
CA LEU A 99 -4.12 -16.48 1.22
C LEU A 99 -3.79 -16.62 -0.27
N CYS A 100 -4.63 -16.09 -1.15
CA CYS A 100 -4.38 -16.04 -2.59
C CYS A 100 -3.09 -15.26 -2.91
N GLY A 101 -2.95 -14.06 -2.34
CA GLY A 101 -1.75 -13.24 -2.46
C GLY A 101 -0.50 -13.92 -1.90
N SER A 102 -0.67 -14.71 -0.84
CA SER A 102 0.40 -15.46 -0.19
C SER A 102 1.03 -16.54 -1.05
N ILE A 103 0.36 -17.03 -2.09
CA ILE A 103 0.89 -18.09 -2.96
C ILE A 103 2.19 -17.60 -3.65
N PRO A 104 3.35 -18.23 -3.40
CA PRO A 104 4.63 -17.77 -3.93
C PRO A 104 4.90 -18.40 -5.31
N PHE A 105 4.16 -17.99 -6.33
CA PHE A 105 4.22 -18.60 -7.67
C PHE A 105 5.63 -18.69 -8.26
N SER A 106 6.41 -17.61 -8.15
CA SER A 106 7.77 -17.60 -8.69
C SER A 106 8.69 -18.62 -7.99
N TRP A 107 8.52 -18.80 -6.67
CA TRP A 107 9.21 -19.85 -5.93
C TRP A 107 8.74 -21.25 -6.33
N LEU A 108 7.42 -21.46 -6.49
CA LEU A 108 6.86 -22.74 -6.93
C LEU A 108 7.36 -23.13 -8.32
N ILE A 109 7.43 -22.19 -9.26
CA ILE A 109 7.97 -22.42 -10.61
C ILE A 109 9.44 -22.80 -10.54
N ALA A 110 10.26 -22.10 -9.75
CA ALA A 110 11.67 -22.48 -9.56
C ALA A 110 11.81 -23.87 -8.94
N ARG A 111 11.01 -24.17 -7.91
CA ARG A 111 11.05 -25.46 -7.21
C ARG A 111 10.66 -26.62 -8.13
N ALA A 112 9.66 -26.43 -8.98
CA ALA A 112 9.27 -27.41 -10.00
C ALA A 112 10.39 -27.70 -11.03
N ARG A 113 11.38 -26.80 -11.13
CA ARG A 113 12.58 -26.97 -11.96
C ARG A 113 13.80 -27.47 -11.16
N GLY A 114 13.63 -27.85 -9.89
CA GLY A 114 14.73 -28.28 -9.03
C GLY A 114 15.63 -27.14 -8.53
N ILE A 115 15.20 -25.88 -8.68
CA ILE A 115 15.99 -24.69 -8.32
C ILE A 115 15.54 -24.17 -6.96
N ASP A 116 16.48 -23.94 -6.05
CA ASP A 116 16.23 -23.21 -4.81
C ASP A 116 16.37 -21.70 -5.05
N LEU A 117 15.24 -21.03 -5.31
CA LEU A 117 15.20 -19.61 -5.64
C LEU A 117 15.68 -18.70 -4.50
N LEU A 118 15.57 -19.15 -3.25
CA LEU A 118 15.97 -18.34 -2.09
C LEU A 118 17.49 -18.30 -1.89
N ARG A 119 18.22 -19.24 -2.49
CA ARG A 119 19.69 -19.34 -2.43
C ARG A 119 20.40 -18.87 -3.70
N GLN A 120 19.66 -18.44 -4.72
CA GLN A 120 20.22 -18.08 -6.02
C GLN A 120 19.83 -16.67 -6.45
N GLY A 121 20.68 -16.06 -7.28
CA GLY A 121 20.51 -14.70 -7.74
C GLY A 121 20.44 -13.71 -6.58
N SER A 122 19.36 -12.94 -6.48
CA SER A 122 19.17 -12.00 -5.36
C SER A 122 18.48 -12.61 -4.13
N GLY A 123 18.20 -13.92 -4.12
CA GLY A 123 17.49 -14.62 -3.06
C GLY A 123 16.01 -14.21 -2.85
N ASN A 124 15.49 -13.29 -3.66
CA ASN A 124 14.10 -12.83 -3.56
C ASN A 124 13.17 -13.83 -4.28
N PRO A 125 12.00 -14.18 -3.71
CA PRO A 125 11.09 -15.15 -4.32
C PRO A 125 10.25 -14.57 -5.46
N GLY A 126 10.56 -13.37 -5.98
CA GLY A 126 9.81 -12.69 -7.03
C GLY A 126 10.27 -12.99 -8.45
N ALA A 127 9.45 -12.54 -9.41
CA ALA A 127 9.62 -12.78 -10.85
C ALA A 127 10.97 -12.33 -11.43
N THR A 128 11.52 -11.21 -10.96
CA THR A 128 12.83 -10.70 -11.42
C THR A 128 13.95 -11.67 -11.11
N ASN A 129 13.96 -12.27 -9.91
CA ASN A 129 14.98 -13.24 -9.55
C ASN A 129 14.77 -14.55 -10.32
N LEU A 130 13.51 -14.99 -10.45
CA LEU A 130 13.17 -16.14 -11.28
C LEU A 130 13.64 -15.97 -12.72
N SER A 131 13.48 -14.78 -13.30
CA SER A 131 13.98 -14.47 -14.65
C SER A 131 15.50 -14.60 -14.76
N ARG A 132 16.25 -14.25 -13.71
CA ARG A 132 17.72 -14.34 -13.68
C ARG A 132 18.19 -15.77 -13.56
N VAL A 133 17.52 -16.56 -12.72
CA VAL A 133 17.97 -17.91 -12.36
C VAL A 133 17.41 -18.99 -13.30
N ALA A 134 16.13 -18.89 -13.68
CA ALA A 134 15.45 -19.90 -14.50
C ALA A 134 15.22 -19.45 -15.95
N GLY A 135 15.43 -18.16 -16.27
CA GLY A 135 15.29 -17.58 -17.61
C GLY A 135 14.02 -16.75 -17.81
N ARG A 136 14.03 -15.90 -18.84
CA ARG A 136 13.00 -14.87 -19.09
C ARG A 136 11.59 -15.44 -19.21
N LYS A 137 11.42 -16.59 -19.87
CA LYS A 137 10.10 -17.24 -20.03
C LYS A 137 9.44 -17.53 -18.68
N PHE A 138 10.19 -18.08 -17.72
CA PHE A 138 9.67 -18.39 -16.39
C PHE A 138 9.49 -17.14 -15.55
N GLY A 139 10.39 -16.15 -15.69
CA GLY A 139 10.22 -14.84 -15.08
C GLY A 139 8.92 -14.15 -15.50
N THR A 140 8.61 -14.14 -16.80
CA THR A 140 7.36 -13.57 -17.33
C THR A 140 6.14 -14.34 -16.80
N LEU A 141 6.18 -15.67 -16.76
CA LEU A 141 5.09 -16.47 -16.18
C LEU A 141 4.87 -16.13 -14.71
N GLY A 142 5.94 -16.08 -13.90
CA GLY A 142 5.86 -15.70 -12.49
C GLY A 142 5.31 -14.29 -12.30
N LEU A 143 5.72 -13.35 -13.16
CA LEU A 143 5.20 -11.98 -13.17
C LEU A 143 3.70 -11.95 -13.45
N SER A 144 3.24 -12.63 -14.50
CA SER A 144 1.82 -12.70 -14.87
C SER A 144 0.97 -13.27 -13.74
N LEU A 145 1.44 -14.32 -13.05
CA LEU A 145 0.74 -14.91 -11.92
C LEU A 145 0.71 -13.97 -10.69
N ASP A 146 1.81 -13.26 -10.42
CA ASP A 146 1.87 -12.27 -9.33
C ASP A 146 0.99 -11.04 -9.58
N VAL A 147 0.77 -10.64 -10.85
CA VAL A 147 -0.24 -9.65 -11.24
C VAL A 147 -1.64 -10.22 -11.04
N THR A 148 -1.89 -11.43 -11.54
CA THR A 148 -3.20 -12.08 -11.52
C THR A 148 -3.72 -12.26 -10.11
N LYS A 149 -2.87 -12.66 -9.14
CA LYS A 149 -3.31 -12.80 -7.74
C LYS A 149 -3.64 -11.49 -7.05
N GLY A 150 -3.19 -10.35 -7.58
CA GLY A 150 -3.64 -9.03 -7.14
C GLY A 150 -4.96 -8.63 -7.81
N ALA A 151 -5.12 -8.93 -9.10
CA ALA A 151 -6.28 -8.55 -9.89
C ALA A 151 -7.54 -9.39 -9.57
N VAL A 152 -7.40 -10.72 -9.50
CA VAL A 152 -8.54 -11.65 -9.42
C VAL A 152 -9.38 -11.46 -8.15
N PRO A 153 -8.82 -11.37 -6.93
CA PRO A 153 -9.63 -11.15 -5.73
C PRO A 153 -10.45 -9.86 -5.80
N VAL A 154 -9.87 -8.80 -6.39
CA VAL A 154 -10.52 -7.50 -6.56
C VAL A 154 -11.64 -7.56 -7.60
N LEU A 155 -11.40 -8.20 -8.76
CA LEU A 155 -12.42 -8.40 -9.80
C LEU A 155 -13.62 -9.17 -9.26
N ILE A 156 -13.38 -10.24 -8.50
CA ILE A 156 -14.45 -11.04 -7.89
C ILE A 156 -15.27 -10.15 -6.95
N CYS A 157 -14.63 -9.32 -6.12
CA CYS A 157 -15.35 -8.42 -5.23
C CYS A 157 -16.21 -7.40 -5.98
N GLN A 158 -15.67 -6.74 -7.02
CA GLN A 158 -16.45 -5.80 -7.83
C GLN A 158 -17.66 -6.46 -8.50
N GLN A 159 -17.51 -7.68 -9.02
CA GLN A 159 -18.62 -8.43 -9.61
C GLN A 159 -19.70 -8.83 -8.60
N MET A 160 -19.34 -8.91 -7.31
CA MET A 160 -20.27 -9.18 -6.22
C MET A 160 -20.96 -7.92 -5.67
N GLY A 161 -20.73 -6.74 -6.28
CA GLY A 161 -21.32 -5.47 -5.83
C GLY A 161 -20.68 -4.92 -4.54
N VAL A 162 -19.48 -5.37 -4.20
CA VAL A 162 -18.69 -4.86 -3.07
C VAL A 162 -18.22 -3.45 -3.41
N ASP A 163 -18.26 -2.53 -2.43
CA ASP A 163 -17.90 -1.14 -2.67
C ASP A 163 -16.39 -0.96 -3.00
N ALA A 164 -16.02 0.23 -3.47
CA ALA A 164 -14.64 0.53 -3.87
C ALA A 164 -13.64 0.46 -2.69
N VAL A 165 -14.06 0.85 -1.47
CA VAL A 165 -13.21 0.84 -0.27
C VAL A 165 -12.92 -0.58 0.17
N GLN A 166 -13.95 -1.42 0.21
CA GLN A 166 -13.86 -2.84 0.49
C GLN A 166 -13.00 -3.57 -0.55
N SER A 167 -13.15 -3.22 -1.84
CA SER A 167 -12.32 -3.77 -2.91
C SER A 167 -10.84 -3.37 -2.77
N LEU A 168 -10.56 -2.14 -2.31
CA LEU A 168 -9.21 -1.68 -1.97
C LEU A 168 -8.61 -2.46 -0.80
N LEU A 169 -9.40 -2.74 0.25
CA LEU A 169 -8.96 -3.56 1.38
C LEU A 169 -8.61 -4.98 0.91
N VAL A 170 -9.48 -5.60 0.12
CA VAL A 170 -9.25 -6.92 -0.48
C VAL A 170 -7.92 -6.93 -1.26
N GLY A 171 -7.71 -5.96 -2.16
CA GLY A 171 -6.47 -5.85 -2.92
C GLY A 171 -5.23 -5.63 -2.03
N SER A 172 -5.36 -4.80 -1.00
CA SER A 172 -4.28 -4.55 -0.03
C SER A 172 -3.87 -5.82 0.71
N LEU A 173 -4.83 -6.65 1.11
CA LEU A 173 -4.57 -7.94 1.76
C LEU A 173 -3.86 -8.92 0.81
N ALA A 174 -4.18 -8.94 -0.49
CA ALA A 174 -3.43 -9.74 -1.47
C ALA A 174 -1.96 -9.28 -1.58
N VAL A 175 -1.71 -7.97 -1.58
CA VAL A 175 -0.34 -7.42 -1.59
C VAL A 175 0.40 -7.78 -0.31
N LEU A 176 -0.25 -7.66 0.85
CA LEU A 176 0.34 -8.05 2.14
C LEU A 176 0.66 -9.56 2.18
N GLY A 177 -0.24 -10.40 1.67
CA GLY A 177 0.03 -11.83 1.52
C GLY A 177 1.25 -12.11 0.65
N HIS A 178 1.39 -11.42 -0.49
CA HIS A 178 2.57 -11.55 -1.35
C HIS A 178 3.86 -11.14 -0.63
N CYS A 179 3.84 -10.05 0.14
CA CYS A 179 5.01 -9.52 0.85
C CYS A 179 5.38 -10.35 2.09
N PHE A 180 4.39 -10.86 2.82
CA PHE A 180 4.53 -11.55 4.10
C PHE A 180 3.98 -12.98 4.04
N SER A 181 4.23 -13.67 2.92
CA SER A 181 3.71 -15.01 2.67
C SER A 181 4.03 -15.99 3.83
N PRO A 182 3.01 -16.59 4.48
CA PRO A 182 3.21 -17.62 5.50
C PRO A 182 3.96 -18.84 4.97
N PHE A 183 3.76 -19.19 3.70
CA PHE A 183 4.44 -20.31 3.03
C PHE A 183 5.96 -20.12 2.94
N LEU A 184 6.45 -18.88 3.01
CA LEU A 184 7.86 -18.54 3.01
C LEU A 184 8.33 -18.00 4.38
N ARG A 185 7.58 -18.28 5.47
CA ARG A 185 7.87 -17.80 6.83
C ARG A 185 8.01 -16.27 6.88
N GLY A 186 7.10 -15.55 6.21
CA GLY A 186 7.11 -14.09 6.13
C GLY A 186 8.12 -13.49 5.15
N ARG A 187 8.95 -14.31 4.48
CA ARG A 187 9.94 -13.85 3.50
C ARG A 187 9.38 -13.85 2.08
N GLY A 188 8.31 -13.08 1.85
CA GLY A 188 7.66 -12.95 0.56
C GLY A 188 8.39 -12.04 -0.43
N GLY A 189 7.70 -11.66 -1.50
CA GLY A 189 8.24 -10.76 -2.53
C GLY A 189 8.22 -9.29 -2.13
N LYS A 190 8.30 -8.39 -3.11
CA LYS A 190 8.37 -6.92 -2.91
C LYS A 190 7.08 -6.18 -3.26
N GLY A 191 6.05 -6.87 -3.72
CA GLY A 191 4.70 -6.32 -3.87
C GLY A 191 4.40 -5.60 -5.18
N VAL A 192 5.40 -5.15 -5.95
CA VAL A 192 5.20 -4.30 -7.15
C VAL A 192 4.19 -4.87 -8.14
N ALA A 193 4.37 -6.13 -8.56
CA ALA A 193 3.49 -6.75 -9.55
C ALA A 193 2.07 -6.97 -9.03
N THR A 194 1.93 -7.37 -7.76
CA THR A 194 0.64 -7.60 -7.11
C THR A 194 -0.11 -6.28 -6.89
N THR A 195 0.57 -5.22 -6.47
CA THR A 195 0.00 -3.86 -6.40
C THR A 195 -0.43 -3.39 -7.79
N GLY A 196 0.40 -3.63 -8.82
CA GLY A 196 0.04 -3.36 -10.21
C GLY A 196 -1.25 -4.07 -10.63
N GLY A 197 -1.41 -5.35 -10.28
CA GLY A 197 -2.64 -6.11 -10.55
C GLY A 197 -3.88 -5.55 -9.85
N VAL A 198 -3.76 -5.12 -8.59
CA VAL A 198 -4.85 -4.45 -7.86
C VAL A 198 -5.24 -3.14 -8.57
N LEU A 199 -4.25 -2.30 -8.89
CA LEU A 199 -4.50 -1.01 -9.54
C LEU A 199 -5.02 -1.14 -10.96
N LEU A 200 -4.61 -2.18 -11.71
CA LEU A 200 -5.14 -2.43 -13.06
C LEU A 200 -6.66 -2.66 -13.08
N VAL A 201 -7.22 -3.13 -11.97
CA VAL A 201 -8.66 -3.37 -11.84
C VAL A 201 -9.39 -2.15 -11.29
N LEU A 202 -8.83 -1.51 -10.27
CA LEU A 202 -9.48 -0.40 -9.57
C LEU A 202 -9.30 0.94 -10.28
N GLU A 203 -8.07 1.24 -10.70
CA GLU A 203 -7.68 2.53 -11.27
C GLU A 203 -6.65 2.33 -12.39
N PRO A 204 -7.09 1.90 -13.59
CA PRO A 204 -6.22 1.57 -14.71
C PRO A 204 -5.27 2.71 -15.13
N TRP A 205 -5.69 3.97 -14.97
CA TRP A 205 -4.84 5.12 -15.28
C TRP A 205 -3.70 5.34 -14.28
N ILE A 206 -3.94 5.12 -12.98
CA ILE A 206 -2.87 5.14 -11.98
C ILE A 206 -1.89 3.99 -12.28
N ALA A 207 -2.40 2.79 -12.59
CA ALA A 207 -1.56 1.66 -12.98
C ALA A 207 -0.70 1.98 -14.22
N ALA A 208 -1.29 2.59 -15.25
CA ALA A 208 -0.60 2.99 -16.47
C ALA A 208 0.49 4.04 -16.21
N LEU A 209 0.23 5.05 -15.39
CA LEU A 209 1.21 6.07 -15.02
C LEU A 209 2.38 5.47 -14.22
N MET A 210 2.09 4.59 -13.27
CA MET A 210 3.14 3.91 -12.50
C MET A 210 3.96 2.96 -13.40
N LEU A 211 3.33 2.27 -14.35
CA LEU A 211 4.02 1.43 -15.32
C LEU A 211 4.88 2.24 -16.28
N LEU A 212 4.41 3.42 -16.70
CA LEU A 212 5.19 4.36 -17.51
C LEU A 212 6.42 4.85 -16.73
N ALA A 213 6.24 5.28 -15.48
CA ALA A 213 7.32 5.68 -14.60
C ALA A 213 8.33 4.55 -14.38
N TRP A 214 7.85 3.31 -14.21
CA TRP A 214 8.69 2.12 -14.16
C TRP A 214 9.51 1.95 -15.45
N GLY A 215 8.88 2.05 -16.62
CA GLY A 215 9.53 1.90 -17.92
C GLY A 215 10.62 2.96 -18.15
N VAL A 216 10.31 4.22 -17.84
CA VAL A 216 11.29 5.33 -17.87
C VAL A 216 12.43 5.07 -16.90
N GLY A 217 12.12 4.73 -15.64
CA GLY A 217 13.12 4.38 -14.63
C GLY A 217 14.01 3.21 -15.06
N ARG A 218 13.44 2.19 -15.72
CA ARG A 218 14.19 1.04 -16.24
C ARG A 218 15.15 1.43 -17.36
N LYS A 219 14.76 2.37 -18.24
CA LYS A 219 15.61 2.89 -19.31
C LYS A 219 16.73 3.78 -18.76
N LEU A 220 16.44 4.61 -17.76
CA LEU A 220 17.41 5.53 -17.17
C LEU A 220 18.45 4.80 -16.29
N THR A 221 18.01 3.86 -15.46
CA THR A 221 18.86 3.22 -14.43
C THR A 221 19.45 1.88 -14.85
N GLY A 222 18.91 1.22 -15.87
CA GLY A 222 19.32 -0.16 -16.21
C GLY A 222 18.84 -1.23 -15.21
N SER A 223 18.22 -0.83 -14.08
CA SER A 223 17.89 -1.70 -12.96
C SER A 223 16.38 -1.85 -12.79
N VAL A 224 15.89 -3.09 -12.75
CA VAL A 224 14.49 -3.39 -12.44
C VAL A 224 14.14 -2.97 -11.01
N GLY A 225 15.07 -3.10 -10.06
CA GLY A 225 14.86 -2.69 -8.67
C GLY A 225 14.65 -1.17 -8.55
N MET A 226 15.51 -0.37 -9.19
CA MET A 226 15.38 1.08 -9.17
C MET A 226 14.18 1.59 -9.96
N ALA A 227 13.83 0.93 -11.07
CA ALA A 227 12.60 1.20 -11.79
C ALA A 227 11.36 1.03 -10.90
N SER A 228 11.32 -0.03 -10.08
CA SER A 228 10.25 -0.27 -9.10
C SER A 228 10.20 0.79 -8.00
N VAL A 229 11.35 1.26 -7.53
CA VAL A 229 11.43 2.38 -6.56
C VAL A 229 10.88 3.65 -7.19
N GLY A 230 11.27 3.97 -8.43
CA GLY A 230 10.74 5.13 -9.16
C GLY A 230 9.22 5.09 -9.33
N ALA A 231 8.66 3.93 -9.69
CA ALA A 231 7.23 3.74 -9.77
C ALA A 231 6.52 3.92 -8.41
N ALA A 232 7.11 3.42 -7.32
CA ALA A 232 6.58 3.62 -5.98
C ALA A 232 6.64 5.10 -5.54
N VAL A 233 7.72 5.83 -5.88
CA VAL A 233 7.79 7.27 -5.66
C VAL A 233 6.69 8.00 -6.44
N THR A 234 6.42 7.61 -7.69
CA THR A 234 5.27 8.13 -8.45
C THR A 234 3.95 7.84 -7.72
N GLY A 235 3.78 6.66 -7.14
CA GLY A 235 2.62 6.32 -6.31
C GLY A 235 2.47 7.26 -5.10
N VAL A 236 3.56 7.58 -4.40
CA VAL A 236 3.56 8.56 -3.31
C VAL A 236 3.15 9.94 -3.82
N LEU A 237 3.71 10.40 -4.95
CA LEU A 237 3.37 11.70 -5.53
C LEU A 237 1.89 11.79 -5.96
N ILE A 238 1.33 10.69 -6.48
CA ILE A 238 -0.10 10.60 -6.81
C ILE A 238 -0.95 10.59 -5.53
N SER A 239 -0.49 9.97 -4.45
CA SER A 239 -1.25 9.89 -3.19
C SER A 239 -1.52 11.25 -2.55
N THR A 240 -0.59 12.21 -2.67
CA THR A 240 -0.69 13.53 -2.05
C THR A 240 -1.92 14.34 -2.50
N PRO A 241 -2.17 14.60 -3.79
CA PRO A 241 -3.37 15.32 -4.22
C PRO A 241 -4.67 14.57 -3.89
N LEU A 242 -4.67 13.23 -3.90
CA LEU A 242 -5.84 12.43 -3.51
C LEU A 242 -6.17 12.56 -2.02
N LEU A 243 -5.16 12.72 -1.15
CA LEU A 243 -5.36 12.97 0.27
C LEU A 243 -5.83 14.40 0.56
N LEU A 244 -5.31 15.37 -0.19
CA LEU A 244 -5.69 16.78 -0.05
C LEU A 244 -7.07 17.10 -0.64
N GLY A 245 -7.64 16.19 -1.46
CA GLY A 245 -8.95 16.37 -2.07
C GLY A 245 -8.95 17.45 -3.15
N THR A 246 -7.91 17.52 -3.99
CA THR A 246 -7.87 18.49 -5.09
C THR A 246 -8.74 18.02 -6.25
N ASP A 247 -9.94 18.59 -6.39
CA ASP A 247 -10.99 18.21 -7.37
C ASP A 247 -10.52 18.13 -8.83
N GLN A 248 -9.45 18.84 -9.17
CA GLN A 248 -8.88 18.82 -10.52
C GLN A 248 -8.14 17.51 -10.80
N VAL A 249 -7.37 16.97 -9.86
CA VAL A 249 -6.55 15.77 -10.07
C VAL A 249 -7.43 14.51 -10.05
N GLU A 250 -8.49 14.52 -9.24
CA GLU A 250 -9.43 13.40 -9.15
C GLU A 250 -10.16 13.13 -10.47
N ARG A 251 -10.52 14.18 -11.21
CA ARG A 251 -11.25 14.07 -12.49
C ARG A 251 -10.43 13.46 -13.63
N TRP A 252 -9.10 13.64 -13.65
CA TRP A 252 -8.25 13.13 -14.73
C TRP A 252 -7.72 11.72 -14.46
N LEU A 253 -7.54 11.35 -13.18
CA LEU A 253 -6.89 10.11 -12.80
C LEU A 253 -7.88 8.96 -12.53
N ARG A 254 -9.12 9.26 -12.16
CA ARG A 254 -10.07 8.25 -11.66
C ARG A 254 -11.04 7.80 -12.74
N THR A 255 -11.32 6.50 -12.75
CA THR A 255 -12.36 5.91 -13.62
C THR A 255 -13.60 5.47 -12.86
N ALA A 256 -13.49 5.24 -11.55
CA ALA A 256 -14.62 4.94 -10.69
C ALA A 256 -15.28 6.23 -10.18
N ASP A 257 -16.61 6.31 -10.26
CA ASP A 257 -17.41 7.35 -9.63
C ASP A 257 -17.41 7.11 -8.12
N VAL A 258 -16.49 7.77 -7.41
CA VAL A 258 -16.33 7.59 -5.98
C VAL A 258 -16.46 8.94 -5.29
N ASN A 259 -17.41 9.02 -4.36
CA ASN A 259 -17.56 10.14 -3.42
C ASN A 259 -16.19 10.52 -2.82
N GLY A 260 -15.93 11.81 -2.58
CA GLY A 260 -14.60 12.32 -2.16
C GLY A 260 -13.95 11.60 -0.97
N THR A 261 -14.73 10.93 -0.10
CA THR A 261 -14.23 10.06 0.98
C THR A 261 -13.43 8.86 0.48
N SER A 262 -13.95 8.15 -0.52
CA SER A 262 -13.26 6.99 -1.11
C SER A 262 -11.97 7.42 -1.83
N GLY A 263 -11.96 8.66 -2.30
CA GLY A 263 -10.78 9.24 -2.91
C GLY A 263 -9.59 9.39 -1.98
N LYS A 264 -9.84 9.89 -0.77
CA LYS A 264 -8.83 10.00 0.29
C LYS A 264 -8.35 8.63 0.76
N ILE A 265 -9.25 7.65 0.86
CA ILE A 265 -8.90 6.27 1.25
C ILE A 265 -7.96 5.64 0.22
N LEU A 266 -8.24 5.79 -1.08
CA LEU A 266 -7.32 5.35 -2.13
C LEU A 266 -5.94 6.00 -1.98
N GLY A 267 -5.89 7.31 -1.76
CA GLY A 267 -4.65 8.04 -1.53
C GLY A 267 -3.87 7.46 -0.34
N ALA A 268 -4.53 7.22 0.79
CA ALA A 268 -3.92 6.63 1.98
C ALA A 268 -3.37 5.22 1.71
N VAL A 269 -4.15 4.36 1.05
CA VAL A 269 -3.73 3.00 0.70
C VAL A 269 -2.54 3.03 -0.26
N LEU A 270 -2.58 3.88 -1.29
CA LEU A 270 -1.50 4.02 -2.25
C LEU A 270 -0.20 4.50 -1.58
N LEU A 271 -0.29 5.46 -0.65
CA LEU A 271 0.84 5.94 0.15
C LEU A 271 1.46 4.79 0.97
N VAL A 272 0.63 4.03 1.67
CA VAL A 272 1.09 2.90 2.51
C VAL A 272 1.74 1.81 1.66
N LEU A 273 1.09 1.36 0.59
CA LEU A 273 1.62 0.30 -0.28
C LEU A 273 2.89 0.77 -1.01
N SER A 274 2.95 2.01 -1.47
CA SER A 274 4.15 2.57 -2.10
C SER A 274 5.31 2.66 -1.11
N SER A 275 5.04 3.10 0.12
CA SER A 275 6.05 3.14 1.19
C SER A 275 6.57 1.74 1.53
N LEU A 276 5.67 0.74 1.60
CA LEU A 276 6.03 -0.66 1.79
C LEU A 276 6.93 -1.16 0.64
N VAL A 277 6.58 -0.86 -0.61
CA VAL A 277 7.39 -1.23 -1.78
C VAL A 277 8.80 -0.62 -1.68
N ILE A 278 8.91 0.67 -1.34
CA ILE A 278 10.20 1.35 -1.18
C ILE A 278 11.03 0.68 -0.09
N TYR A 279 10.43 0.45 1.10
CA TYR A 279 11.07 -0.24 2.21
C TYR A 279 11.60 -1.63 1.81
N ARG A 280 10.78 -2.41 1.08
CA ARG A 280 11.17 -3.75 0.60
C ARG A 280 12.25 -3.73 -0.48
N HIS A 281 12.53 -2.57 -1.09
CA HIS A 281 13.59 -2.37 -2.07
C HIS A 281 14.89 -1.80 -1.48
N GLN A 282 15.01 -1.65 -0.15
CA GLN A 282 16.24 -1.16 0.50
C GLN A 282 17.52 -1.82 -0.02
N SER A 283 17.53 -3.15 -0.21
CA SER A 283 18.69 -3.87 -0.73
C SER A 283 19.05 -3.44 -2.16
N ASN A 284 18.06 -3.18 -3.02
CA ASN A 284 18.32 -2.72 -4.39
C ASN A 284 18.85 -1.29 -4.43
N ILE A 285 18.39 -0.45 -3.51
CA ILE A 285 18.85 0.93 -3.39
C ILE A 285 20.33 0.92 -2.99
N LEU A 286 20.69 0.13 -1.96
CA LEU A 286 22.07 -0.01 -1.50
C LEU A 286 22.99 -0.60 -2.59
N GLU A 287 22.59 -1.71 -3.22
CA GLU A 287 23.34 -2.34 -4.33
C GLU A 287 23.55 -1.34 -5.49
N TYR A 288 22.54 -0.53 -5.81
CA TYR A 288 22.65 0.45 -6.89
C TYR A 288 23.59 1.61 -6.52
N CYS A 289 23.49 2.12 -5.29
CA CYS A 289 24.37 3.17 -4.80
C CYS A 289 25.84 2.73 -4.79
N GLN A 290 26.13 1.50 -4.36
CA GLN A 290 27.49 0.93 -4.40
C GLN A 290 28.03 0.86 -5.84
N ARG A 291 27.25 0.31 -6.77
CA ARG A 291 27.62 0.27 -8.20
C ARG A 291 27.93 1.65 -8.79
N CYS A 292 27.16 2.68 -8.40
CA CYS A 292 27.41 4.04 -8.84
C CYS A 292 28.72 4.62 -8.26
N ARG A 293 29.06 4.30 -7.01
CA ARG A 293 30.32 4.73 -6.38
C ARG A 293 31.53 4.07 -7.05
N GLU A 294 31.40 2.80 -7.42
CA GLU A 294 32.45 2.02 -8.07
C GLU A 294 32.65 2.38 -9.56
N GLY A 295 31.81 3.25 -10.13
CA GLY A 295 31.91 3.66 -11.53
C GLY A 295 31.69 2.51 -12.52
N SER A 296 31.08 1.40 -12.08
CA SER A 296 30.95 0.19 -12.89
C SER A 296 29.94 0.42 -14.03
N PRO A 297 30.34 0.21 -15.31
CA PRO A 297 29.46 0.47 -16.45
C PRO A 297 28.24 -0.48 -16.46
N ARG A 298 27.18 -0.01 -17.16
CA ARG A 298 25.81 -0.54 -17.15
C ARG A 298 25.67 -1.99 -17.60
#